data_AF-A0A1B7UG62-F1
#
_entry.id   AF-A0A1B7UG62-F1
#
_cell.length_a   1.000
_cell.length_b   1.000
_cell.length_c   1.000
_cell.angle_alpha   90.00
_cell.angle_beta   90.00
_cell.angle_gamma   90.00
#
_symmetry.space_group_name_H-M   'P 1'
#
loop_
_entity.id
_entity.type
_entity.pdbx_description
1 polymer ?
#
loop_
_entity_poly.entity_id
_entity_poly.type
_entity_poly.pdbx_seq_one_letter_code
_entity_poly.pdbx_strand_id
1 'polypeptide(L)'
;MQRKLATWALTDKTRRVDRLLRLISHPIWLQHAANFTLSSSGLNTAGIDGITKTYLQDNLEGYLQDIRLMLLSDEYQPMPARRVFIPKANGKQHFTR
;
A
#
# COMPACT_ATOMS: atom_id res chain seq x y z
N MET A 1 16.51 7.30 -1.49
CA MET A 1 16.23 6.80 -2.86
C MET A 1 15.15 7.61 -3.57
N GLN A 2 13.98 7.80 -2.97
CA GLN A 2 12.84 8.55 -3.54
C GLN A 2 13.19 9.94 -4.08
N ARG A 3 13.98 10.73 -3.35
CA ARG A 3 14.44 12.06 -3.81
C ARG A 3 15.24 12.00 -5.13
N LYS A 4 16.06 10.96 -5.34
CA LYS A 4 16.82 10.78 -6.59
C LYS A 4 15.90 10.40 -7.76
N LEU A 5 14.93 9.50 -7.55
CA LEU A 5 13.94 9.15 -8.56
C LEU A 5 13.12 10.36 -8.99
N ALA A 6 12.67 11.16 -8.01
CA ALA A 6 11.94 12.40 -8.28
C ALA A 6 12.79 13.41 -9.06
N THR A 7 14.06 13.61 -8.67
CA THR A 7 14.99 14.46 -9.42
C THR A 7 15.17 13.95 -10.85
N TRP A 8 15.41 12.65 -11.07
CA TRP A 8 15.59 12.11 -12.42
C TRP A 8 14.35 12.24 -13.30
N ALA A 9 13.16 12.02 -12.75
CA ALA A 9 11.89 12.20 -13.47
C ALA A 9 11.62 13.66 -13.84
N LEU A 10 12.09 14.61 -13.01
CA LEU A 10 11.98 16.05 -13.29
C LEU A 10 13.01 16.53 -14.30
N THR A 11 14.24 16.00 -14.26
CA THR A 11 15.35 16.41 -15.13
C THR A 11 15.21 15.85 -16.55
N ASP A 12 14.65 14.65 -16.72
CA ASP A 12 14.44 14.04 -18.03
C ASP A 12 13.10 13.31 -18.08
N LYS A 13 12.11 13.93 -18.76
CA LYS A 13 10.76 13.38 -18.91
C LYS A 13 10.69 12.14 -19.81
N THR A 14 11.73 11.89 -20.61
CA THR A 14 11.82 10.71 -21.48
C THR A 14 12.43 9.51 -20.77
N ARG A 15 13.13 9.74 -19.65
CA ARG A 15 13.77 8.70 -18.86
C ARG A 15 12.74 7.82 -18.18
N ARG A 16 12.76 6.52 -18.51
CA ARG A 16 11.98 5.49 -17.83
C ARG A 16 12.78 4.91 -16.68
N VAL A 17 12.12 4.66 -15.56
CA VAL A 17 12.69 3.87 -14.46
C VAL A 17 12.31 2.44 -14.71
N ASP A 18 13.21 1.70 -15.34
CA ASP A 18 12.99 0.29 -15.63
C ASP A 18 12.96 -0.52 -14.33
N ARG A 19 12.14 -1.59 -14.32
CA ARG A 19 12.05 -2.55 -13.20
C ARG A 19 11.65 -1.91 -11.86
N LEU A 20 10.83 -0.85 -11.88
CA LEU A 20 10.31 -0.22 -10.66
C LEU A 20 9.57 -1.22 -9.77
N LEU A 21 8.77 -2.13 -10.34
CA LEU A 21 8.08 -3.21 -9.60
C LEU A 21 9.08 -4.10 -8.85
N ARG A 22 10.19 -4.49 -9.48
CA ARG A 22 11.26 -5.24 -8.82
C ARG A 22 11.90 -4.46 -7.68
N LEU A 23 12.06 -3.15 -7.83
CA LEU A 23 12.63 -2.28 -6.80
C LEU A 23 11.71 -2.18 -5.58
N ILE A 24 10.42 -1.91 -5.77
CA ILE A 24 9.46 -1.76 -4.68
C ILE A 24 9.15 -3.09 -3.98
N SER A 25 9.30 -4.23 -4.68
CA SER A 25 9.09 -5.59 -4.14
C SER A 25 10.25 -6.09 -3.28
N HIS A 26 11.28 -5.27 -3.06
CA HIS A 26 12.41 -5.67 -2.24
C HIS A 26 11.99 -5.75 -0.76
N PRO A 27 12.32 -6.83 -0.02
CA PRO A 27 11.78 -7.11 1.32
C PRO A 27 11.89 -5.95 2.32
N ILE A 28 13.03 -5.26 2.35
CA ILE A 28 13.24 -4.09 3.24
C ILE A 28 12.20 -2.98 2.98
N TRP A 29 11.86 -2.71 1.72
CA TRP A 29 10.90 -1.67 1.37
C TRP A 29 9.46 -2.09 1.71
N LEU A 30 9.13 -3.35 1.46
CA LEU A 30 7.83 -3.93 1.82
C LEU A 30 7.62 -3.92 3.34
N GLN A 31 8.63 -4.32 4.12
CA GLN A 31 8.59 -4.28 5.57
C GLN A 31 8.40 -2.85 6.10
N HIS A 32 9.16 -1.89 5.55
CA HIS A 32 9.02 -0.48 5.93
C HIS A 32 7.63 0.06 5.61
N ALA A 33 7.09 -0.26 4.44
CA ALA A 33 5.73 0.13 4.05
C ALA A 33 4.68 -0.48 4.97
N ALA A 34 4.80 -1.76 5.31
CA ALA A 34 3.89 -2.42 6.23
C ALA A 34 3.92 -1.81 7.63
N ASN A 35 5.11 -1.55 8.18
CA ASN A 35 5.25 -0.90 9.49
C ASN A 35 4.58 0.48 9.52
N PHE A 36 4.80 1.29 8.48
CA PHE A 36 4.19 2.61 8.38
C PHE A 36 2.66 2.51 8.27
N THR A 37 2.16 1.68 7.35
CA THR A 37 0.72 1.48 7.14
C THR A 37 0.06 0.98 8.41
N LEU A 38 0.59 -0.08 9.03
CA LEU A 38 0.03 -0.69 10.24
C LEU A 38 0.10 0.22 11.47
N SER A 39 0.99 1.21 11.50
CA SER A 39 1.02 2.20 12.58
C SER A 39 -0.13 3.22 12.52
N SER A 40 -0.85 3.31 11.39
CA SER A 40 -1.94 4.28 11.21
C SER A 40 -3.20 3.90 12.01
N SER A 41 -3.91 4.94 12.52
CA SER A 41 -5.12 4.80 13.34
C SER A 41 -6.36 4.38 12.55
N GLY A 42 -6.34 4.48 11.22
CA GLY A 42 -7.47 4.19 10.34
C GLY A 42 -7.73 2.71 10.05
N LEU A 43 -6.89 1.79 10.56
CA LEU A 43 -6.91 0.36 10.21
C LEU A 43 -7.67 -0.53 11.21
N ASN A 44 -8.44 0.05 12.12
CA ASN A 44 -9.23 -0.74 13.07
C ASN A 44 -10.45 -1.43 12.41
N THR A 45 -10.81 -1.03 11.19
CA THR A 45 -11.92 -1.61 10.43
C THR A 45 -11.38 -2.65 9.45
N ALA A 46 -11.99 -3.83 9.43
CA ALA A 46 -11.65 -4.87 8.46
C ALA A 46 -11.82 -4.37 7.01
N GLY A 47 -10.92 -4.81 6.13
CA GLY A 47 -11.01 -4.61 4.68
C GLY A 47 -12.24 -5.29 4.07
N ILE A 48 -12.39 -5.20 2.75
CA ILE A 48 -13.47 -5.93 2.04
C ILE A 48 -13.26 -7.45 2.02
N ASP A 49 -12.03 -7.87 2.24
CA ASP A 49 -11.59 -9.26 2.47
C ASP A 49 -11.89 -9.76 3.89
N GLY A 50 -12.38 -8.89 4.78
CA GLY A 50 -12.59 -9.21 6.19
C GLY A 50 -11.31 -9.28 7.02
N ILE A 51 -10.14 -8.97 6.44
CA ILE A 51 -8.86 -9.01 7.15
C ILE A 51 -8.76 -7.80 8.07
N THR A 52 -8.47 -8.05 9.35
CA THR A 52 -8.21 -7.02 10.35
C THR A 52 -6.72 -6.74 10.46
N LYS A 53 -6.39 -5.57 11.02
CA LYS A 53 -5.01 -5.20 11.34
C LYS A 53 -4.29 -6.26 12.19
N THR A 54 -4.94 -6.78 13.22
CA THR A 54 -4.35 -7.78 14.13
C THR A 54 -4.04 -9.07 13.38
N TYR A 55 -4.99 -9.57 12.60
CA TYR A 55 -4.80 -10.77 11.79
C TYR A 55 -3.65 -10.60 10.78
N LEU A 56 -3.56 -9.43 10.13
CA LEU A 56 -2.46 -9.12 9.22
C LEU A 56 -1.11 -9.07 9.94
N GLN A 57 -1.05 -8.50 11.15
CA GLN A 57 0.17 -8.43 11.96
C GLN A 57 0.68 -9.81 12.35
N ASP A 58 -0.22 -10.70 12.76
CA ASP A 58 0.12 -12.08 13.17
C ASP A 58 0.65 -12.93 12.00
N ASN A 59 0.29 -12.58 10.77
CA ASN A 59 0.64 -13.32 9.55
C ASN A 59 1.53 -12.50 8.59
N LEU A 60 2.14 -11.42 9.08
CA LEU A 60 2.72 -10.36 8.23
C LEU A 60 3.77 -10.89 7.24
N GLU A 61 4.65 -11.78 7.68
CA GLU A 61 5.72 -12.31 6.84
C GLU A 61 5.19 -13.04 5.59
N GLY A 62 4.14 -13.86 5.77
CA GLY A 62 3.46 -14.55 4.67
C GLY A 62 2.86 -13.57 3.67
N TYR A 63 2.12 -12.56 4.16
CA TYR A 63 1.55 -11.52 3.31
C TYR A 63 2.61 -10.74 2.52
N LEU A 64 3.74 -10.40 3.16
CA LEU A 64 4.82 -9.69 2.47
C LEU A 64 5.46 -10.56 1.38
N GLN A 65 5.61 -11.86 1.63
CA GLN A 65 6.12 -12.81 0.65
C GLN A 65 5.15 -12.97 -0.52
N ASP A 66 3.85 -13.09 -0.26
CA ASP A 66 2.81 -13.24 -1.29
C ASP A 66 2.72 -11.99 -2.17
N ILE A 67 2.66 -10.80 -1.56
CA ILE A 67 2.67 -9.52 -2.28
C ILE A 67 3.93 -9.41 -3.14
N ARG A 68 5.09 -9.79 -2.59
CA ARG A 68 6.33 -9.78 -3.36
C ARG A 68 6.27 -10.69 -4.59
N LEU A 69 5.76 -11.91 -4.44
CA LEU A 69 5.63 -12.85 -5.56
C LEU A 69 4.67 -12.31 -6.61
N MET A 70 3.49 -11.85 -6.21
CA MET A 70 2.48 -11.29 -7.12
C MET A 70 2.98 -10.04 -7.87
N LEU A 71 3.74 -9.16 -7.21
CA LEU A 71 4.32 -7.98 -7.86
C LEU A 71 5.43 -8.35 -8.84
N LEU A 72 6.15 -9.45 -8.61
CA LEU A 72 7.21 -9.94 -9.50
C LEU A 72 6.66 -10.76 -10.67
N SER A 73 5.53 -11.45 -10.49
CA SER A 73 4.83 -12.20 -11.55
C SER A 73 3.88 -11.33 -12.38
N ASP A 74 3.69 -10.06 -12.01
CA ASP A 74 2.71 -9.14 -12.64
C ASP A 74 1.25 -9.57 -12.45
N GLU A 75 0.98 -10.39 -11.42
CA GLU A 75 -0.35 -10.92 -11.11
C GLU A 75 -1.05 -10.16 -9.96
N TYR A 76 -0.38 -9.16 -9.38
CA TYR A 76 -0.96 -8.38 -8.30
C TYR A 76 -2.21 -7.61 -8.75
N GLN A 77 -3.35 -7.93 -8.14
CA GLN A 77 -4.62 -7.25 -8.37
C GLN A 77 -5.11 -6.60 -7.07
N PRO A 78 -5.09 -5.25 -6.96
CA PRO A 78 -5.58 -4.59 -5.76
C PRO A 78 -7.10 -4.74 -5.63
N MET A 79 -7.56 -5.10 -4.44
CA MET A 79 -8.99 -5.12 -4.13
C MET A 79 -9.56 -3.69 -4.07
N PRO A 80 -10.83 -3.48 -4.46
CA PRO A 80 -11.45 -2.15 -4.40
C PRO A 80 -11.53 -1.60 -2.97
N ALA A 81 -11.41 -0.29 -2.82
CA ALA A 81 -11.51 0.37 -1.53
C ALA A 81 -12.91 0.20 -0.91
N ARG A 82 -12.97 -0.13 0.39
CA ARG A 82 -14.23 -0.19 1.14
C ARG A 82 -14.80 1.23 1.30
N ARG A 83 -15.98 1.47 0.73
CA ARG A 83 -16.71 2.71 0.97
C ARG A 83 -17.39 2.67 2.34
N VAL A 84 -17.00 3.58 3.23
CA VAL A 84 -17.61 3.72 4.56
C VAL A 84 -18.08 5.15 4.77
N PHE A 85 -19.28 5.29 5.32
CA PHE A 85 -19.85 6.56 5.72
C PHE A 85 -19.19 7.02 7.03
N ILE A 86 -18.53 8.19 6.98
CA ILE A 86 -17.95 8.81 8.17
C ILE A 86 -18.83 10.02 8.53
N PRO A 87 -19.68 9.94 9.57
CA PRO A 87 -20.46 11.08 10.01
C PRO A 87 -19.53 12.15 10.60
N LYS A 88 -19.68 13.41 10.16
CA LYS A 88 -18.96 14.53 10.78
C LYS A 88 -19.83 15.21 11.84
N ALA A 89 -19.17 15.79 12.84
CA ALA A 89 -19.82 16.49 13.96
C ALA A 89 -20.72 17.67 13.54
N ASN A 90 -20.56 18.20 12.31
CA ASN A 90 -21.37 19.29 11.75
C ASN A 90 -22.52 18.83 10.85
N GLY A 91 -22.90 17.54 10.89
CA GLY A 91 -23.98 16.96 10.08
C GLY A 91 -23.65 16.77 8.59
N LYS A 92 -22.48 17.22 8.12
CA LYS A 92 -22.03 16.99 6.74
C LYS A 92 -21.44 15.59 6.58
N GLN A 93 -21.60 15.02 5.40
CA GLN A 93 -21.09 13.70 5.06
C GLN A 93 -19.81 13.81 4.22
N HIS A 94 -18.84 12.93 4.47
CA HIS A 94 -17.69 12.74 3.60
C HIS A 94 -17.63 11.28 3.16
N PHE A 95 -17.57 11.06 1.86
CA PHE A 95 -17.33 9.74 1.28
C PHE A 95 -15.83 9.49 1.22
N THR A 96 -15.38 8.34 1.70
CA THR A 96 -14.05 7.83 1.35
C THR A 96 -14.07 7.48 -0.14
N ARG A 97 -13.15 8.06 -0.92
CA ARG A 97 -13.06 7.85 -2.37
C ARG A 97 -12.29 6.60 -2.69
#